data_AF-A0A349EAL0-F1
#
_entry.id   AF-A0A349EAL0-F1
#
_cell.length_a   1.000
_cell.length_b   1.000
_cell.length_c   1.000
_cell.angle_alpha   90.00
_cell.angle_beta   90.00
_cell.angle_gamma   90.00
#
_symmetry.space_group_name_H-M   'P 1'
#
loop_
_entity.id
_entity.type
_entity.pdbx_description
1 polymer ?
#
loop_
_entity_poly.entity_id
_entity_poly.type
_entity_poly.pdbx_seq_one_letter_code
_entity_poly.pdbx_strand_id
1 'polypeptide(L)'
;MVPVVARAYLDQLLRENTIDSAQAAELVDALDRAEALLGGGNGSRRSTTRDLNNLAEDFSDAAGDYSGMSGTRYAALAETLEGIADSL
;
A
#
# COMPACT_ATOMS: atom_id res chain seq x y z
N MET A 1 -4.22 -13.30 1.01
CA MET A 1 -3.10 -12.97 1.92
C MET A 1 -2.33 -11.71 1.53
N VAL A 2 -2.58 -11.11 0.36
CA VAL A 2 -1.81 -9.94 -0.15
C VAL A 2 -1.82 -8.71 0.78
N PRO A 3 -2.91 -8.35 1.48
CA PRO A 3 -2.90 -7.21 2.41
C PRO A 3 -1.89 -7.34 3.56
N VAL A 4 -1.59 -8.56 4.01
CA VAL A 4 -0.63 -8.81 5.10
C VAL A 4 0.80 -8.45 4.67
N VAL A 5 1.15 -8.70 3.41
CA VAL A 5 2.47 -8.37 2.85
C VAL A 5 2.66 -6.86 2.79
N ALA A 6 1.64 -6.11 2.32
CA ALA A 6 1.67 -4.65 2.30
C ALA A 6 1.88 -4.06 3.71
N ARG A 7 1.19 -4.61 4.73
CA ARG A 7 1.39 -4.20 6.14
C ARG A 7 2.82 -4.46 6.62
N ALA A 8 3.44 -5.57 6.20
CA ALA A 8 4.81 -5.87 6.59
C ALA A 8 5.83 -4.87 6.03
N TYR A 9 5.64 -4.40 4.79
CA TYR A 9 6.47 -3.33 4.23
C TYR A 9 6.26 -2.00 4.95
N LEU A 10 5.01 -1.63 5.23
CA LEU A 10 4.69 -0.45 6.03
C LEU A 10 5.38 -0.47 7.41
N ASP A 11 5.31 -1.60 8.12
CA ASP A 11 5.97 -1.79 9.42
C ASP A 11 7.49 -1.56 9.33
N GLN A 12 8.14 -2.01 8.25
CA GLN A 12 9.56 -1.79 8.03
C GLN A 12 9.87 -0.30 7.79
N LEU A 13 9.07 0.37 6.95
CA LEU A 13 9.25 1.80 6.64
C LEU A 13 9.04 2.69 7.88
N LEU A 14 8.07 2.36 8.73
CA LEU A 14 7.81 3.05 10.00
C LEU A 14 8.96 2.88 11.00
N ARG A 15 9.52 1.67 11.13
CA ARG A 15 10.70 1.44 12.00
C ARG A 15 11.93 2.21 11.53
N GLU A 16 12.05 2.43 10.23
CA GLU A 16 13.13 3.20 9.63
C GLU A 16 12.84 4.71 9.62
N ASN A 17 11.64 5.14 10.05
CA ASN A 17 11.17 6.52 10.00
C ASN A 17 11.31 7.14 8.59
N THR A 18 11.00 6.34 7.58
CA THR A 18 11.16 6.70 6.15
C THR A 18 9.84 7.02 5.46
N ILE A 19 8.71 6.76 6.12
CA ILE A 19 7.36 7.09 5.64
C ILE A 19 6.73 8.13 6.54
N ASP A 20 6.01 9.07 5.94
CA ASP A 20 5.24 10.06 6.69
C ASP A 20 4.02 9.41 7.36
N SER A 21 3.66 9.94 8.54
CA SER A 21 2.55 9.39 9.33
C SER A 21 1.18 9.54 8.67
N ALA A 22 0.96 10.56 7.84
CA ALA A 22 -0.29 10.72 7.10
C ALA A 22 -0.40 9.67 5.98
N GLN A 23 0.67 9.46 5.21
CA GLN A 23 0.74 8.40 4.19
C GLN A 23 0.55 7.01 4.80
N ALA A 24 1.17 6.75 5.95
CA ALA A 24 0.99 5.48 6.67
C ALA A 24 -0.48 5.25 7.07
N ALA A 25 -1.17 6.28 7.57
CA ALA A 25 -2.57 6.18 7.95
C ALA A 25 -3.48 5.93 6.73
N GLU A 26 -3.26 6.64 5.63
CA GLU A 26 -4.01 6.46 4.39
C GLU A 26 -3.86 5.04 3.83
N LEU A 27 -2.63 4.51 3.87
CA LEU A 27 -2.36 3.13 3.46
C LEU A 27 -3.09 2.11 4.34
N VAL A 28 -3.06 2.26 5.67
CA VAL A 28 -3.76 1.36 6.58
C VAL A 28 -5.26 1.34 6.28
N ASP A 29 -5.86 2.52 6.10
CA ASP A 29 -7.26 2.68 5.76
C ASP A 29 -7.63 1.99 4.42
N ALA A 30 -6.79 2.13 3.40
CA ALA A 30 -6.98 1.48 2.11
C ALA A 30 -6.88 -0.05 2.22
N LEU A 31 -5.90 -0.56 2.98
CA LEU A 31 -5.70 -1.99 3.21
C LEU A 31 -6.86 -2.62 4.02
N ASP A 32 -7.36 -1.93 5.04
CA ASP A 32 -8.52 -2.39 5.83
C ASP A 32 -9.77 -2.54 4.94
N ARG A 33 -10.02 -1.57 4.05
CA ARG A 33 -11.13 -1.64 3.08
C ARG A 33 -10.94 -2.76 2.08
N ALA A 34 -9.73 -2.94 1.55
CA ALA A 34 -9.41 -4.01 0.61
C ALA A 34 -9.60 -5.39 1.25
N GLU A 35 -9.13 -5.57 2.48
CA GLU A 35 -9.29 -6.81 3.25
C GLU A 35 -10.77 -7.14 3.47
N ALA A 36 -11.60 -6.16 3.83
CA ALA A 36 -13.03 -6.33 3.97
C ALA A 36 -13.69 -6.75 2.64
N LEU A 37 -13.34 -6.12 1.52
CA LEU A 37 -13.88 -6.44 0.19
C LEU A 37 -13.49 -7.86 -0.28
N LEU A 38 -12.23 -8.25 -0.08
CA LEU A 38 -11.76 -9.61 -0.39
C LEU A 38 -12.45 -10.67 0.49
N GLY A 39 -12.83 -10.32 1.71
CA GLY A 39 -13.63 -11.15 2.61
C GLY A 39 -15.12 -11.24 2.26
N GLY A 40 -15.58 -10.60 1.17
CA GLY A 40 -16.99 -10.55 0.78
C GLY A 40 -17.81 -9.47 1.48
N GLY A 41 -17.15 -8.50 2.13
CA GLY A 41 -17.78 -7.34 2.74
C GLY A 41 -18.38 -6.39 1.70
N ASN A 42 -19.26 -5.50 2.17
CA ASN A 42 -19.88 -4.47 1.35
C ASN A 42 -19.02 -3.21 1.32
N GLY A 43 -18.76 -2.70 0.11
CA GLY A 43 -17.98 -1.48 -0.10
C GLY A 43 -17.87 -1.17 -1.59
N SER A 44 -17.34 0.01 -1.91
CA SER A 44 -17.17 0.43 -3.29
C SER A 44 -15.82 -0.04 -3.83
N ARG A 45 -15.78 -1.25 -4.43
CA ARG A 45 -14.58 -1.81 -5.08
C ARG A 45 -13.88 -0.78 -5.96
N ARG A 46 -14.63 -0.08 -6.82
CA ARG A 46 -14.09 0.96 -7.72
C ARG A 46 -13.42 2.12 -6.98
N SER A 47 -13.89 2.50 -5.79
CA SER A 47 -13.19 3.52 -5.00
C SER A 47 -11.90 2.95 -4.45
N THR A 48 -11.98 1.79 -3.78
CA THR A 48 -10.81 1.16 -3.15
C THR A 48 -9.72 0.81 -4.16
N THR A 49 -10.06 0.28 -5.34
CA THR A 49 -9.10 0.03 -6.43
C THR A 49 -8.40 1.32 -6.87
N ARG A 50 -9.12 2.45 -6.97
CA ARG A 50 -8.51 3.74 -7.33
C ARG A 50 -7.60 4.26 -6.23
N ASP A 51 -8.03 4.18 -4.98
CA ASP A 51 -7.23 4.64 -3.84
C ASP A 51 -5.92 3.83 -3.73
N LEU A 52 -5.99 2.51 -3.91
CA LEU A 52 -4.81 1.63 -3.93
C LEU A 52 -3.86 1.95 -5.10
N ASN A 53 -4.39 2.19 -6.31
CA ASN A 53 -3.56 2.54 -7.46
C ASN A 53 -2.87 3.90 -7.30
N ASN A 54 -3.57 4.90 -6.74
CA ASN A 54 -2.96 6.20 -6.46
C ASN A 54 -1.83 6.08 -5.44
N LEU A 55 -2.05 5.33 -4.35
CA LEU A 55 -1.01 5.06 -3.37
C LEU A 55 0.17 4.27 -3.97
N ALA A 56 -0.09 3.34 -4.89
CA ALA A 56 0.97 2.63 -5.60
C ALA A 56 1.83 3.57 -6.43
N GLU A 57 1.21 4.49 -7.17
CA GLU A 57 1.90 5.52 -7.96
C GLU A 57 2.75 6.42 -7.04
N ASP A 58 2.18 6.91 -5.94
CA ASP A 58 2.89 7.74 -4.96
C ASP A 58 4.12 7.02 -4.36
N PHE A 59 3.99 5.73 -4.03
CA PHE A 59 5.10 4.94 -3.49
C PHE A 59 6.13 4.55 -4.55
N SER A 60 5.71 4.34 -5.79
CA SER A 60 6.63 4.13 -6.92
C SER A 60 7.47 5.38 -7.18
N ASP A 61 6.86 6.57 -7.14
CA ASP A 61 7.57 7.84 -7.27
C ASP A 61 8.54 8.05 -6.10
N ALA A 62 8.09 7.83 -4.87
CA ALA A 62 8.94 7.90 -3.68
C ALA A 62 10.11 6.90 -3.74
N ALA A 63 9.93 5.71 -4.33
CA ALA A 63 11.01 4.74 -4.50
C ALA A 63 12.19 5.32 -5.30
N GLY A 64 11.92 6.22 -6.26
CA GLY A 64 12.94 6.93 -7.04
C GLY A 64 13.76 7.93 -6.23
N ASP A 65 13.18 8.48 -5.15
CA ASP A 65 13.83 9.47 -4.27
C ASP A 65 14.73 8.82 -3.22
N TYR A 66 14.49 7.55 -2.87
CA TYR A 66 15.28 6.82 -1.88
C TYR A 66 16.32 5.91 -2.53
N SER A 67 17.58 6.04 -2.10
CA SER A 67 18.64 5.08 -2.48
C SER A 67 18.66 3.86 -1.57
N GLY A 68 19.03 2.70 -2.12
CA GLY A 68 19.25 1.47 -1.36
C GLY A 68 17.97 0.76 -0.92
N MET A 69 17.97 0.24 0.31
CA MET A 69 16.95 -0.72 0.77
C MET A 69 15.56 -0.07 0.97
N SER A 70 15.49 1.20 1.36
CA SER A 70 14.21 1.91 1.52
C SER A 70 13.51 2.14 0.18
N GLY A 71 14.24 2.50 -0.88
CA GLY A 71 13.67 2.58 -2.24
C GLY A 71 13.16 1.23 -2.74
N THR A 72 13.89 0.14 -2.48
CA THR A 72 13.44 -1.23 -2.81
C THR A 72 12.14 -1.60 -2.08
N ARG A 73 11.99 -1.17 -0.82
CA ARG A 73 10.75 -1.40 -0.04
C ARG A 73 9.57 -0.61 -0.59
N TYR A 74 9.79 0.65 -0.95
CA TYR A 74 8.75 1.48 -1.56
C TYR A 74 8.25 0.88 -2.88
N ALA A 75 9.17 0.45 -3.75
CA ALA A 75 8.82 -0.21 -5.00
C ALA A 75 8.06 -1.53 -4.77
N ALA A 76 8.53 -2.38 -3.85
CA ALA A 76 7.85 -3.63 -3.53
C ALA A 76 6.47 -3.42 -2.88
N LEU A 77 6.30 -2.35 -2.11
CA LEU A 77 5.02 -1.94 -1.57
C LEU A 77 4.08 -1.52 -2.70
N ALA A 78 4.53 -0.65 -3.62
CA ALA A 78 3.75 -0.20 -4.78
C ALA A 78 3.22 -1.39 -5.60
N GLU A 79 4.10 -2.31 -6.01
CA GLU A 79 3.71 -3.54 -6.74
C GLU A 79 2.69 -4.38 -5.96
N THR A 80 2.84 -4.45 -4.64
CA THR A 80 1.89 -5.18 -3.78
C THR A 80 0.50 -4.51 -3.79
N LEU A 81 0.44 -3.18 -3.79
CA LEU A 81 -0.84 -2.45 -3.83
C LEU A 81 -1.56 -2.60 -5.16
N GLU A 82 -0.84 -2.54 -6.27
CA GLU A 82 -1.38 -2.82 -7.62
C GLU A 82 -1.95 -4.25 -7.67
N GLY A 83 -1.21 -5.23 -7.16
CA GLY A 83 -1.68 -6.62 -7.10
C GLY A 83 -2.92 -6.82 -6.21
N ILE A 84 -3.08 -6.02 -5.14
CA ILE A 84 -4.33 -6.01 -4.36
C ILE A 84 -5.45 -5.39 -5.19
N ALA A 85 -5.20 -4.23 -5.82
CA ALA A 85 -6.19 -3.51 -6.60
C ALA A 85 -6.76 -4.35 -7.76
N ASP A 86 -5.90 -5.12 -8.43
CA ASP A 86 -6.27 -6.07 -9.49
C ASP A 86 -7.10 -7.27 -8.99
N SER A 87 -7.01 -7.58 -7.70
CA SER A 87 -7.72 -8.70 -7.08
C SER A 87 -9.11 -8.36 -6.53
N LEU A 88 -9.49 -7.08 -6.51
CA LEU A 88 -10.77 -6.58 -5.99
C LEU A 88 -11.92 -6.67 -7.00
#